data_AF-A0A136WHJ1-F1
#
_entry.id   AF-A0A136WHJ1-F1
#
_cell.length_a   1.000
_cell.length_b   1.000
_cell.length_c   1.000
_cell.angle_alpha   90.00
_cell.angle_beta   90.00
_cell.angle_gamma   90.00
#
_symmetry.space_group_name_H-M   'P 1'
#
loop_
_entity.id
_entity.type
_entity.pdbx_description
1 polymer ?
#
loop_
_entity_poly.entity_id
_entity_poly.type
_entity_poly.pdbx_seq_one_letter_code
_entity_poly.pdbx_strand_id
1 'polypeptide(L)' 'MKKISIVAVELFVIYISLYCFFTPTVLTSHGYSLAIDGAVTGRTLCLLFALFRFVKLIYFISCDEKKEPIKK' A
#
# COMPACT_ATOMS: atom_id res chain seq x y z
N MET A 1 -9.37 18.13 -6.12
CA MET A 1 -7.98 17.64 -6.28
C MET A 1 -7.89 16.92 -7.61
N LYS A 2 -6.80 17.11 -8.38
CA LYS A 2 -6.63 16.41 -9.67
C LYS A 2 -6.57 14.90 -9.41
N LYS A 3 -7.21 14.08 -10.25
CA LYS A 3 -7.24 12.60 -10.13
C LYS A 3 -5.83 11.99 -10.01
N ILE A 4 -4.87 12.57 -10.72
CA ILE A 4 -3.43 12.26 -10.64
C ILE A 4 -2.89 12.41 -9.23
N SER A 5 -3.30 13.44 -8.49
CA SER A 5 -2.88 13.66 -7.11
C SER A 5 -3.37 12.54 -6.18
N ILE A 6 -4.59 12.03 -6.40
CA ILE A 6 -5.14 10.91 -5.62
C ILE A 6 -4.35 9.63 -5.90
N VAL A 7 -4.11 9.32 -7.18
CA VAL A 7 -3.32 8.15 -7.58
C VAL A 7 -1.88 8.23 -7.04
N ALA A 8 -1.26 9.41 -7.09
CA ALA A 8 0.09 9.62 -6.56
C ALA A 8 0.17 9.41 -5.05
N VAL A 9 -0.81 9.92 -4.29
CA VAL A 9 -0.87 9.71 -2.82
C VAL A 9 -1.06 8.24 -2.49
N GLU A 10 -1.94 7.54 -3.22
CA GLU A 10 -2.17 6.11 -3.03
C GLU A 10 -0.90 5.27 -3.32
N LEU A 11 -0.20 5.57 -4.41
CA LEU A 11 1.08 4.92 -4.74
C LEU A 11 2.15 5.19 -3.68
N PHE A 12 2.22 6.42 -3.16
CA PHE A 12 3.16 6.77 -2.09
C PHE A 12 2.92 5.97 -0.80
N VAL A 13 1.64 5.79 -0.42
CA VAL A 13 1.27 4.98 0.75
C VAL A 13 1.64 3.51 0.54
N ILE A 14 1.42 2.97 -0.66
CA ILE A 14 1.83 1.60 -1.01
C ILE A 14 3.35 1.45 -0.93
N TYR A 15 4.09 2.43 -1.44
CA TYR A 15 5.56 2.45 -1.39
C TYR A 15 6.09 2.43 0.04
N ILE A 16 5.56 3.30 0.93
CA ILE A 16 5.96 3.30 2.34
C ILE A 16 5.65 1.96 3.02
N SER A 17 4.49 1.39 2.73
CA SER A 17 4.07 0.11 3.31
C SER A 17 5.00 -1.04 2.90
N LEU A 18 5.43 -1.06 1.63
CA LEU A 18 6.43 -2.00 1.13
C LEU A 18 7.82 -1.73 1.72
N TYR A 19 8.21 -0.46 1.88
CA TYR A 19 9.47 -0.09 2.51
C TYR A 19 9.54 -0.62 3.95
N CYS A 20 8.46 -0.50 4.72
CA CYS A 20 8.33 -1.06 6.07
C CYS A 20 8.40 -2.60 6.07
N PHE A 21 7.92 -3.26 5.01
CA PHE A 21 8.03 -4.71 4.86
C PHE A 21 9.48 -5.15 4.61
N PHE A 22 10.18 -4.52 3.66
CA PHE A 22 11.54 -4.89 3.27
C PHE A 22 12.62 -4.38 4.23
N THR A 23 12.32 -3.35 5.02
CA THR A 23 13.28 -2.74 5.95
C THR A 23 12.90 -3.10 7.39
N PRO A 24 13.32 -4.30 7.86
CA PRO A 24 12.91 -4.85 9.14
C PRO A 24 13.29 -3.98 10.35
N THR A 25 14.41 -3.29 10.22
CA THR A 25 15.03 -2.43 11.24
C THR A 25 14.20 -1.19 11.56
N VAL A 26 13.25 -0.81 10.69
CA VAL A 26 12.33 0.30 10.95
C VAL A 26 11.27 -0.09 11.98
N LEU A 27 10.89 -1.37 12.00
CA LEU A 27 9.89 -1.89 12.94
C LEU A 27 10.51 -2.42 14.24
N THR A 28 11.78 -2.81 14.23
CA THR A 28 12.46 -3.37 15.40
C THR A 28 13.62 -2.48 15.82
N SER A 29 13.53 -1.85 17.00
CA SER A 29 14.69 -1.22 17.62
C SER A 29 15.60 -2.30 18.22
N HIS A 30 16.85 -2.34 17.76
CA HIS A 30 18.02 -2.90 18.43
C HIS A 30 17.79 -4.09 19.39
N GLY A 31 17.53 -5.29 18.84
CA GLY A 31 17.86 -6.55 19.54
C GLY A 31 16.79 -7.19 20.42
N TYR A 32 15.53 -6.74 20.40
CA TYR A 32 14.46 -7.46 21.11
C TYR A 32 14.12 -8.78 20.42
N SER A 33 14.65 -9.89 20.93
CA SER A 33 14.36 -11.26 20.44
C SER A 33 12.88 -11.66 20.57
N LEU A 34 12.14 -11.06 21.52
CA LEU A 34 10.70 -11.26 21.68
C LEU A 34 9.88 -10.49 20.61
N ALA A 35 10.51 -9.53 19.93
CA ALA A 35 9.91 -8.77 18.84
C ALA A 35 10.01 -9.50 17.49
N ILE A 36 10.59 -10.70 17.41
CA ILE A 36 10.70 -11.46 16.15
C ILE A 36 9.30 -11.81 15.62
N ASP A 37 8.43 -12.40 16.45
CA ASP A 37 7.04 -12.72 16.05
C ASP A 37 6.20 -11.47 15.79
N GLY A 38 6.37 -10.44 16.62
CA GLY A 38 5.70 -9.15 16.43
C GLY A 38 6.14 -8.45 15.15
N ALA A 39 7.42 -8.54 14.79
CA ALA A 39 7.97 -7.95 13.57
C ALA A 39 7.53 -8.72 12.32
N VAL A 40 7.50 -10.05 12.38
CA VAL A 40 6.97 -10.88 11.28
C VAL A 40 5.49 -10.57 11.06
N THR A 41 4.70 -10.50 12.14
CA THR A 41 3.27 -10.14 12.06
C THR A 41 3.08 -8.73 11.53
N GLY A 42 3.83 -7.75 12.05
CA GLY A 42 3.77 -6.35 11.61
C GLY A 42 4.11 -6.18 10.14
N ARG A 43 5.15 -6.85 9.65
CA ARG A 43 5.48 -6.87 8.21
C ARG A 43 4.37 -7.50 7.39
N THR A 44 3.84 -8.64 7.84
CA THR A 44 2.75 -9.32 7.13
C THR A 44 1.52 -8.43 7.00
N LEU A 45 1.19 -7.65 8.04
CA LEU A 45 0.13 -6.65 8.00
C LEU A 45 0.45 -5.49 7.05
N CYS A 46 1.69 -4.99 7.03
CA CYS A 46 2.11 -3.97 6.05
C CYS A 46 1.96 -4.48 4.61
N LEU A 47 2.30 -5.74 4.34
CA LEU A 47 2.15 -6.37 3.03
C LEU A 47 0.67 -6.50 2.65
N LEU A 48 -0.18 -7.02 3.57
CA LEU A 48 -1.62 -7.13 3.34
C LEU A 48 -2.26 -5.78 3.06
N PHE A 49 -1.86 -4.76 3.82
CA PHE A 49 -2.34 -3.39 3.64
C PHE A 49 -1.92 -2.82 2.28
N ALA A 50 -0.65 -3.01 1.88
CA ALA A 50 -0.16 -2.58 0.57
C ALA A 50 -0.96 -3.26 -0.56
N LEU A 51 -1.19 -4.58 -0.46
CA LEU A 51 -1.96 -5.35 -1.43
C LEU A 51 -3.40 -4.86 -1.53
N PHE A 52 -4.05 -4.64 -0.38
CA PHE A 52 -5.42 -4.12 -0.32
C PHE A 52 -5.53 -2.74 -0.99
N ARG A 53 -4.60 -1.82 -0.68
CA ARG A 53 -4.58 -0.48 -1.28
C ARG A 53 -4.31 -0.56 -2.78
N PHE A 54 -3.44 -1.46 -3.22
CA PHE A 54 -3.17 -1.69 -4.64
C PHE A 54 -4.42 -2.19 -5.40
N VAL A 55 -5.12 -3.19 -4.86
CA VAL A 55 -6.37 -3.68 -5.47
C VAL A 55 -7.44 -2.59 -5.51
N LYS A 56 -7.58 -1.81 -4.43
CA LYS A 56 -8.50 -0.67 -4.38
C LYS A 56 -8.16 0.40 -5.42
N LEU A 57 -6.87 0.67 -5.64
CA LEU A 57 -6.39 1.61 -6.64
C LEU A 57 -6.69 1.13 -8.06
N ILE A 58 -6.44 -0.15 -8.35
CA ILE A 58 -6.81 -0.77 -9.64
C ILE A 58 -8.32 -0.65 -9.86
N TYR A 59 -9.13 -1.02 -8.86
CA TYR A 59 -10.58 -0.90 -8.96
C TYR A 59 -11.02 0.54 -9.24
N PHE A 60 -10.43 1.53 -8.56
CA PHE A 60 -10.71 2.95 -8.80
C PHE A 60 -10.37 3.38 -10.23
N ILE A 61 -9.25 2.90 -10.78
CA ILE A 61 -8.83 3.21 -12.16
C ILE A 61 -9.76 2.51 -13.18
N SER A 62 -10.04 1.21 -13.01
CA SER A 62 -10.89 0.44 -13.92
C SER A 62 -12.36 0.87 -13.89
N CYS A 63 -12.85 1.35 -12.75
CA CYS A 63 -14.23 1.85 -12.65
C CYS A 63 -14.40 3.23 -13.32
N ASP A 64 -13.31 3.96 -13.52
CA ASP A 64 -13.31 5.22 -14.26
C ASP A 64 -13.34 4.99 -15.78
N GLU A 65 -12.64 3.96 -16.27
CA GLU A 65 -12.66 3.57 -17.69
C GLU A 65 -14.08 3.21 -18.16
N LYS A 66 -14.90 2.59 -17.29
CA LYS A 66 -16.29 2.26 -17.61
C LYS A 66 -17.25 3.47 -17.67
N LYS A 67 -16.78 4.68 -17.33
CA LYS A 67 -17.60 5.91 -17.37
C LYS A 67 -17.46 6.71 -18.67
N GLU A 68 -16.71 6.25 -19.66
CA GLU A 68 -16.81 6.78 -21.03
C GLU A 68 -17.70 5.91 -21.95
N PRO A 69 -19.03 6.03 -21.87
CA PRO A 69 -19.88 5.67 -23.01
C PRO A 69 -20.32 6.91 -23.79
N ILE A 70 -19.99 6.88 -25.08
CA ILE A 70 -20.65 7.56 -26.22
C ILE A 70 -20.35 9.07 -26.37
N LYS A 71 -19.27 9.39 -27.09
CA LYS A 71 -19.29 10.59 -27.95
C LYS A 71 -19.98 10.23 -29.26
N LYS A 72 -21.23 10.69 -29.36
CA LYS A 72 -22.08 10.94 -30.53
C LYS A 72 -21.87 10.10 -31.79
#